data_AF-A0A7X7QRA5-F1
#
_entry.id   AF-A0A7X7QRA5-F1
#
_cell.length_a   1.000
_cell.length_b   1.000
_cell.length_c   1.000
_cell.angle_alpha   90.00
_cell.angle_beta   90.00
_cell.angle_gamma   90.00
#
_symmetry.space_group_name_H-M   'P 1'
#
loop_
_entity.id
_entity.type
_entity.pdbx_description
1 polymer ?
#
loop_
_entity_poly.entity_id
_entity_poly.type
_entity_poly.pdbx_seq_one_letter_code
_entity_poly.pdbx_strand_id
1 'polypeptide(L)' 'MTLKDLKNPKLKSWLQEWIDLCTPDAVRICDGSQAEYDELCNLMVKSGTFIRVDKPKNSYYCR' A
#
# COMPACT_ATOMS: atom_id res chain seq x y z
N MET A 1 -7.10 -4.68 -6.26
CA MET A 1 -6.84 -5.99 -6.90
C MET A 1 -6.53 -7.04 -5.84
N THR A 2 -6.87 -8.31 -6.06
CA THR A 2 -6.56 -9.43 -5.15
C THR A 2 -5.55 -10.40 -5.76
N LEU A 3 -4.94 -11.26 -4.94
CA LEU A 3 -4.01 -12.31 -5.38
C LEU A 3 -4.54 -13.19 -6.53
N LYS A 4 -5.86 -13.37 -6.62
CA LYS A 4 -6.50 -14.14 -7.69
C LYS A 4 -6.41 -13.45 -9.05
N ASP A 5 -6.45 -12.12 -9.08
CA ASP A 5 -6.52 -11.29 -10.29
C ASP A 5 -5.18 -11.15 -11.02
N LEU A 6 -4.07 -11.54 -10.37
CA LEU A 6 -2.74 -11.55 -11.00
C LEU A 6 -2.70 -12.55 -12.16
N LYS A 7 -2.17 -12.14 -13.31
CA LYS A 7 -2.03 -13.01 -14.48
C LYS A 7 -0.72 -13.79 -14.52
N ASN A 8 0.32 -13.29 -13.84
CA ASN A 8 1.64 -13.90 -13.87
C ASN A 8 1.77 -14.99 -12.78
N PRO A 9 1.92 -16.27 -13.15
CA PRO A 9 1.99 -17.37 -12.18
C PRO A 9 3.27 -17.34 -11.34
N LYS A 10 4.41 -16.92 -11.89
CA LYS A 10 5.68 -16.83 -11.13
C LYS A 10 5.59 -15.81 -10.01
N LEU A 11 4.94 -14.67 -10.29
CA LEU A 11 4.70 -13.62 -9.31
C LEU A 11 3.78 -14.09 -8.18
N LYS A 12 2.76 -14.90 -8.49
CA LYS A 12 1.89 -15.50 -7.46
C LYS A 12 2.65 -16.41 -6.52
N SER A 13 3.47 -17.33 -7.05
CA SER A 13 4.27 -18.24 -6.22
C SER A 13 5.23 -17.48 -5.31
N TRP A 14 5.96 -16.50 -5.85
CA TRP A 14 6.85 -15.66 -5.06
C TRP A 14 6.11 -14.88 -3.97
N LEU A 15 4.95 -14.28 -4.27
CA LEU A 15 4.13 -13.60 -3.26
C LEU A 15 3.66 -14.56 -2.16
N GLN A 16 3.24 -15.77 -2.51
CA GLN A 16 2.77 -16.76 -1.54
C GLN A 16 3.89 -17.15 -0.56
N GLU A 17 5.12 -17.33 -1.03
CA GLU A 17 6.28 -17.61 -0.17
C GLU A 17 6.49 -16.53 0.89
N TRP A 18 6.32 -15.24 0.53
CA TRP A 18 6.42 -14.13 1.49
C TRP A 18 5.24 -14.05 2.44
N ILE A 19 4.03 -14.35 1.97
CA ILE A 19 2.83 -14.36 2.82
C ILE A 19 2.93 -15.44 3.88
N ASP A 20 3.40 -16.63 3.49
CA ASP A 20 3.57 -17.76 4.40
C ASP A 20 4.69 -17.48 5.42
N LEU A 21 5.73 -16.75 5.03
CA LEU A 21 6.85 -16.38 5.90
C LEU A 21 6.50 -15.27 6.89
N CYS A 22 5.90 -14.18 6.41
CA CYS A 22 5.63 -12.98 7.22
C CYS A 22 4.28 -13.01 7.94
N THR A 23 3.38 -13.91 7.54
CA THR A 23 2.03 -14.06 8.09
C THR A 23 1.30 -12.72 8.30
N PRO A 24 1.16 -11.88 7.25
CA PRO A 24 0.53 -10.57 7.39
C PRO A 24 -0.98 -10.69 7.63
N ASP A 25 -1.57 -9.72 8.35
CA ASP A 25 -3.02 -9.66 8.55
C ASP A 25 -3.82 -9.50 7.24
N ALA A 26 -3.26 -8.75 6.28
CA ALA A 26 -3.86 -8.51 4.99
C ALA A 26 -2.82 -8.26 3.90
N VAL A 27 -3.16 -8.66 2.66
CA VAL A 27 -2.34 -8.40 1.47
C VAL A 27 -3.16 -7.54 0.51
N ARG A 28 -2.68 -6.33 0.22
CA ARG A 28 -3.26 -5.42 -0.76
C ARG A 28 -2.35 -5.30 -1.97
N ILE A 29 -2.92 -5.52 -3.17
CA ILE A 29 -2.24 -5.24 -4.43
C ILE A 29 -2.62 -3.82 -4.86
N CYS A 30 -1.63 -2.93 -4.86
CA CYS A 30 -1.77 -1.54 -5.25
C CYS A 30 -1.99 -1.40 -6.75
N ASP A 31 -2.98 -0.60 -7.15
CA ASP A 31 -3.27 -0.25 -8.54
C ASP A 31 -2.64 1.08 -8.98
N GLY A 32 -2.14 1.87 -8.02
CA GLY A 32 -1.50 3.16 -8.29
C GLY A 32 -2.49 4.27 -8.68
N SER A 33 -3.78 4.08 -8.44
CA SER A 33 -4.79 5.11 -8.68
C SER A 33 -4.64 6.29 -7.71
N GLN A 34 -5.13 7.47 -8.11
CA GLN A 34 -5.14 8.64 -7.24
C GLN A 34 -5.96 8.40 -5.96
N ALA A 35 -7.07 7.66 -6.07
CA ALA A 35 -7.91 7.32 -4.91
C ALA A 35 -7.14 6.45 -3.90
N GLU A 36 -6.36 5.48 -4.39
CA GLU A 36 -5.51 4.65 -3.53
C GLU A 36 -4.39 5.47 -2.89
N TYR A 37 -3.77 6.38 -3.64
CA TYR A 37 -2.78 7.31 -3.09
C TYR A 37 -3.37 8.14 -1.95
N ASP A 38 -4.55 8.74 -2.15
CA ASP A 38 -5.22 9.55 -1.13
C ASP A 38 -5.62 8.71 0.10
N GLU A 39 -6.11 7.48 -0.11
CA GLU A 39 -6.44 6.52 0.95
C GLU A 39 -5.20 6.20 1.83
N LEU A 40 -4.08 5.83 1.19
CA LEU A 40 -2.84 5.48 1.87
C LEU A 40 -2.24 6.69 2.61
N CYS A 41 -2.19 7.86 1.98
CA CYS A 41 -1.70 9.06 2.64
C CYS A 41 -2.54 9.42 3.87
N ASN A 42 -3.87 9.31 3.78
CA ASN A 42 -4.75 9.56 4.92
C ASN A 42 -4.54 8.53 6.04
N LEU A 43 -4.29 7.25 5.69
CA LEU A 43 -3.96 6.22 6.68
C LEU A 43 -2.67 6.56 7.43
N MET A 44 -1.63 7.01 6.72
CA MET A 44 -0.34 7.41 7.30
C MET A 44 -0.45 8.68 8.16
N VAL A 45 -1.35 9.60 7.82
CA VAL A 45 -1.66 10.76 8.68
C VAL A 45 -2.36 10.31 9.94
N LYS A 46 -3.32 9.37 9.83
CA LYS A 46 -4.05 8.82 10.97
C LYS A 46 -3.14 8.01 11.90
N SER A 47 -2.14 7.30 11.38
CA SER A 47 -1.15 6.58 12.19
C SER A 47 -0.17 7.51 12.92
N GLY A 48 -0.15 8.80 12.57
CA GLY A 48 0.77 9.79 13.13
C GLY A 48 2.18 9.77 12.52
N THR A 49 2.39 8.95 11.49
CA THR A 49 3.64 8.88 10.73
C THR A 49 3.77 10.09 9.80
N PHE A 50 2.68 10.50 9.15
CA PHE A 50 2.64 11.66 8.27
C PHE A 50 1.96 12.87 8.91
N ILE A 51 2.52 14.03 8.62
CA ILE A 51 1.94 15.34 8.93
C ILE A 51 1.63 16.03 7.61
N ARG A 52 0.36 16.40 7.44
CA ARG A 52 -0.11 17.09 6.23
C ARG A 52 0.48 18.49 6.17
N VAL A 53 1.07 18.86 5.03
CA VAL A 53 1.58 20.22 4.79
C VAL A 53 0.76 20.91 3.71
N ASP A 54 0.59 22.23 3.83
CA ASP A 54 -0.23 23.00 2.88
C ASP A 54 0.48 23.30 1.56
N LYS A 55 1.81 23.40 1.59
CA LYS A 55 2.66 23.66 0.42
C LYS A 55 3.97 22.87 0.51
N PRO A 56 4.38 22.17 -0.57
CA PRO A 56 3.69 21.98 -1.85
C PRO A 56 2.40 21.14 -1.72
N LYS A 57 1.52 21.20 -2.73
CA LYS A 57 0.33 20.32 -2.75
C LYS A 57 0.76 18.84 -2.78
N ASN A 58 -0.07 17.96 -2.20
CA ASN A 58 0.18 16.51 -2.11
C ASN A 58 1.55 16.16 -1.49
N SER A 59 1.98 16.98 -0.51
CA SER A 59 3.21 16.75 0.23
C SER A 59 2.89 16.42 1.69
N TYR A 60 3.73 15.60 2.30
CA TYR A 60 3.61 15.17 3.69
C TYR A 60 5.00 15.18 4.33
N TYR A 61 5.07 15.61 5.59
CA TYR A 61 6.28 15.51 6.40
C TYR A 61 6.20 14.23 7.23
N CYS A 62 7.27 13.43 7.24
CA CYS A 62 7.38 12.20 8.02
C CYS A 62 8.43 12.38 9.11
N ARG A 63 8.13 11.90 10.32
CA ARG A 63 9.07 11.83 11.43
C ARG A 63 9.21 10.41 11.94
#